data_AF-A0A7D9H5M6-F1
#
_entry.id   AF-A0A7D9H5M6-F1
#
_cell.length_a   1.000
_cell.length_b   1.000
_cell.length_c   1.000
_cell.angle_alpha   90.00
_cell.angle_beta   90.00
_cell.angle_gamma   90.00
#
_symmetry.space_group_name_H-M   'P 1'
#
loop_
_entity.id
_entity.type
_entity.pdbx_description
1 polymer ?
#
loop_
_entity_poly.entity_id
_entity_poly.type
_entity_poly.pdbx_seq_one_letter_code
_entity_poly.pdbx_strand_id
1 'polypeptide(L)'
;MEPSPLNIKTSALQRITKEKKLYEEELSENEQNVKGIQAKYDADKSNEDLKYTLKTAVKIRDETKRMIPNVQSKIKEILEDLKGYLKNSGNEGDAKAKKAIEAAERSSEPKERKMMGVVIYSVSLPICLCMYVHVDLGCLISRQAVHPCPAIANEGRSASLAPIFSSCLPHVLF
;
A
#
# COMPACT_ATOMS: atom_id res chain seq x y z
N MET A 1 -43.29 20.46 15.52
CA MET A 1 -42.79 21.57 14.69
C MET A 1 -42.00 20.99 13.53
N GLU A 2 -42.19 21.50 12.33
CA GLU A 2 -41.47 21.06 11.14
C GLU A 2 -40.04 21.65 11.15
N PRO A 3 -39.00 20.84 10.86
CA PRO A 3 -37.64 21.34 10.84
C PRO A 3 -37.44 22.33 9.68
N SER A 4 -36.76 23.45 9.95
CA SER A 4 -36.44 24.43 8.91
C SER A 4 -35.58 23.83 7.79
N PRO A 5 -35.67 24.33 6.54
CA PRO A 5 -34.89 23.81 5.42
C PRO A 5 -33.37 23.81 5.68
N LEU A 6 -32.86 24.82 6.37
CA LEU A 6 -31.46 24.90 6.79
C LEU A 6 -31.07 23.75 7.72
N ASN A 7 -31.91 23.43 8.70
CA ASN A 7 -31.67 22.35 9.64
C ASN A 7 -31.72 20.98 8.96
N ILE A 8 -32.59 20.80 7.97
CA ILE A 8 -32.68 19.57 7.18
C ILE A 8 -31.37 19.35 6.40
N LYS A 9 -30.92 20.35 5.62
CA LYS A 9 -29.69 20.27 4.83
C LYS A 9 -28.45 20.07 5.71
N THR A 10 -28.36 20.80 6.83
CA THR A 10 -27.26 20.66 7.80
C THR A 10 -27.22 19.25 8.40
N SER A 11 -28.38 18.70 8.78
CA SER A 11 -28.46 17.36 9.35
C SER A 11 -28.14 16.28 8.30
N ALA A 12 -28.56 16.48 7.05
CA ALA A 12 -28.20 15.60 5.94
C ALA A 12 -26.67 15.55 5.74
N LEU A 13 -26.00 16.71 5.73
CA LEU A 13 -24.54 16.79 5.60
C LEU A 13 -23.82 16.07 6.76
N GLN A 14 -24.30 16.24 7.99
CA GLN A 14 -23.75 15.54 9.15
C GLN A 14 -23.90 14.02 9.07
N ARG A 15 -25.05 13.53 8.59
CA ARG A 15 -25.32 12.08 8.44
C ARG A 15 -24.41 11.45 7.41
N ILE A 16 -24.32 12.03 6.21
CA ILE A 16 -23.48 11.49 5.14
C ILE A 16 -22.00 11.54 5.50
N THR A 17 -21.57 12.55 6.25
CA THR A 17 -20.19 12.64 6.77
C THR A 17 -19.88 11.53 7.78
N LYS A 18 -20.84 11.16 8.63
CA LYS A 18 -20.70 10.02 9.54
C LYS A 18 -20.67 8.69 8.78
N GLU A 19 -21.55 8.52 7.80
CA GLU A 19 -21.58 7.34 6.93
C GLU A 19 -20.23 7.11 6.24
N LYS A 20 -19.61 8.17 5.71
CA LYS A 20 -18.24 8.08 5.16
C LYS A 20 -17.24 7.54 6.18
N LYS A 21 -17.27 8.04 7.42
CA LYS A 21 -16.34 7.57 8.47
C LYS A 21 -16.54 6.10 8.79
N LEU A 22 -17.79 5.63 8.87
CA LEU A 22 -18.10 4.22 9.11
C LEU A 22 -17.52 3.33 7.99
N TYR A 23 -17.66 3.74 6.72
CA TYR A 23 -17.05 3.00 5.61
C TYR A 23 -15.51 3.04 5.64
N GLU A 24 -14.89 4.11 6.11
CA GLU A 24 -13.43 4.18 6.29
C GLU A 24 -12.94 3.27 7.43
N GLU A 25 -13.69 3.20 8.53
CA GLU A 25 -13.42 2.30 9.66
C GLU A 25 -13.57 0.83 9.24
N GLU A 26 -14.67 0.49 8.57
CA GLU A 26 -14.91 -0.86 8.02
C GLU A 26 -13.82 -1.27 7.02
N LEU A 27 -13.39 -0.34 6.15
CA LEU A 27 -12.29 -0.60 5.23
C LEU A 27 -10.99 -0.92 5.97
N SER A 28 -10.69 -0.20 7.06
CA SER A 28 -9.52 -0.45 7.89
C SER A 28 -9.57 -1.84 8.54
N GLU A 29 -10.72 -2.23 9.08
CA GLU A 29 -10.93 -3.57 9.66
C GLU A 29 -10.77 -4.67 8.61
N ASN A 30 -11.37 -4.48 7.43
CA ASN A 30 -11.23 -5.40 6.30
C ASN A 30 -9.79 -5.51 5.81
N GLU A 31 -9.04 -4.41 5.78
CA GLU A 31 -7.60 -4.41 5.46
C GLU A 31 -6.78 -5.19 6.50
N GLN A 32 -7.12 -5.09 7.78
CA GLN A 32 -6.47 -5.87 8.86
C GLN A 32 -6.80 -7.36 8.75
N ASN A 33 -8.06 -7.71 8.48
CA ASN A 33 -8.48 -9.09 8.30
C ASN A 33 -7.76 -9.75 7.11
N VAL A 34 -7.69 -9.06 5.97
CA VAL A 34 -6.95 -9.54 4.78
C VAL A 34 -5.48 -9.80 5.13
N LYS A 35 -4.81 -8.88 5.86
CA LYS A 35 -3.41 -9.08 6.29
C LYS A 35 -3.25 -10.29 7.21
N GLY A 36 -4.19 -10.50 8.14
CA GLY A 36 -4.17 -11.64 9.05
C GLY A 36 -4.33 -12.97 8.31
N ILE A 37 -5.25 -13.05 7.35
CA ILE A 37 -5.46 -14.26 6.53
C ILE A 37 -4.27 -14.47 5.59
N GLN A 38 -3.74 -13.40 4.99
CA GLN A 38 -2.56 -13.45 4.13
C GLN A 38 -1.34 -14.03 4.88
N ALA A 39 -1.08 -13.57 6.10
CA ALA A 39 0.04 -14.09 6.91
C ALA A 39 -0.11 -15.59 7.21
N LYS A 40 -1.35 -16.07 7.47
CA LYS A 40 -1.63 -17.50 7.65
C LYS A 40 -1.42 -18.29 6.37
N TYR A 41 -1.87 -17.75 5.23
CA TYR A 41 -1.68 -18.38 3.93
C TYR A 41 -0.19 -18.43 3.52
N ASP A 42 0.58 -17.40 3.83
CA ASP A 42 2.02 -17.38 3.54
C ASP A 42 2.81 -18.41 4.37
N ALA A 43 2.33 -18.75 5.58
CA ALA A 43 2.87 -19.81 6.40
C ALA A 43 2.49 -21.22 5.91
N ASP A 44 1.32 -21.39 5.31
CA ASP A 44 0.83 -22.66 4.75
C ASP A 44 0.17 -22.46 3.37
N LYS A 45 1.03 -22.38 2.34
CA LYS A 45 0.62 -22.06 0.96
C LYS A 45 -0.13 -23.19 0.25
N SER A 46 -0.04 -24.41 0.78
CA SER A 46 -0.70 -25.59 0.23
C SER A 46 -2.16 -25.70 0.68
N ASN A 47 -2.57 -24.87 1.64
CA ASN A 47 -3.92 -24.87 2.18
C ASN A 47 -4.88 -24.11 1.25
N GLU A 48 -5.65 -24.86 0.47
CA GLU A 48 -6.62 -24.30 -0.49
C GLU A 48 -7.80 -23.59 0.22
N ASP A 49 -8.16 -23.97 1.45
CA ASP A 49 -9.20 -23.29 2.23
C ASP A 49 -8.79 -21.86 2.60
N LEU A 50 -7.52 -21.68 3.01
CA LEU A 50 -6.96 -20.36 3.31
C LEU A 50 -6.92 -19.47 2.07
N LYS A 51 -6.58 -20.04 0.90
CA LYS A 51 -6.57 -19.33 -0.38
C LYS A 51 -7.96 -18.86 -0.79
N TYR A 52 -8.98 -19.71 -0.63
CA TYR A 52 -10.37 -19.32 -0.91
C TYR A 52 -10.86 -18.22 0.04
N THR A 53 -10.53 -18.36 1.33
CA THR A 53 -10.88 -17.40 2.37
C THR A 53 -10.21 -16.04 2.10
N LEU A 54 -8.93 -16.04 1.74
CA LEU A 54 -8.18 -14.84 1.36
C LEU A 54 -8.80 -14.13 0.16
N LYS A 55 -9.13 -14.88 -0.90
CA LYS A 55 -9.77 -14.31 -2.09
C LYS A 55 -11.11 -13.66 -1.75
N THR A 56 -11.88 -14.26 -0.85
CA THR A 56 -13.16 -13.72 -0.39
C THR A 56 -12.97 -12.45 0.44
N ALA A 57 -12.04 -12.46 1.39
CA ALA A 57 -11.72 -11.29 2.19
C ALA A 57 -11.24 -10.11 1.33
N VAL A 58 -10.43 -10.36 0.30
CA VAL A 58 -9.99 -9.34 -0.66
C VAL A 58 -11.17 -8.75 -1.44
N LYS A 59 -12.12 -9.58 -1.88
CA LYS A 59 -13.34 -9.11 -2.56
C LYS A 59 -14.16 -8.18 -1.66
N ILE A 60 -14.41 -8.57 -0.41
CA ILE A 60 -15.16 -7.77 0.56
C ILE A 60 -14.46 -6.42 0.78
N ARG A 61 -13.13 -6.43 1.00
CA ARG A 61 -12.33 -5.20 1.13
C ARG A 61 -12.49 -4.30 -0.09
N ASP A 62 -12.39 -4.86 -1.29
CA ASP A 62 -12.50 -4.11 -2.55
C ASP A 62 -13.91 -3.55 -2.79
N GLU A 63 -14.95 -4.27 -2.37
CA GLU A 63 -16.34 -3.81 -2.42
C GLU A 63 -16.56 -2.62 -1.48
N THR A 64 -16.14 -2.72 -0.20
CA THR A 64 -16.20 -1.60 0.76
C THR A 64 -15.43 -0.39 0.22
N LYS A 65 -14.24 -0.62 -0.36
CA LYS A 65 -13.42 0.46 -0.96
C LYS A 65 -14.13 1.19 -2.11
N ARG A 66 -14.95 0.49 -2.91
CA ARG A 66 -15.71 1.09 -4.03
C ARG A 66 -16.88 1.95 -3.57
N MET A 67 -17.36 1.78 -2.34
CA MET A 67 -18.48 2.57 -1.79
C MET A 67 -18.05 3.97 -1.37
N ILE A 68 -16.84 4.12 -0.84
CA ILE A 68 -16.28 5.40 -0.35
C ILE A 68 -16.36 6.54 -1.39
N PRO A 69 -15.94 6.37 -2.67
CA PRO A 69 -16.02 7.47 -3.64
C PRO A 69 -17.47 7.89 -3.96
N ASN A 70 -18.43 6.96 -3.93
CA ASN A 70 -19.85 7.27 -4.12
C ASN A 70 -20.37 8.18 -2.99
N VAL A 71 -20.07 7.81 -1.74
CA VAL A 71 -20.43 8.64 -0.57
C VAL A 71 -19.72 10.00 -0.61
N GLN A 72 -18.47 10.04 -1.07
CA GLN A 72 -17.73 11.29 -1.23
C GLN A 72 -18.35 12.22 -2.29
N SER A 73 -18.87 11.68 -3.39
CA SER A 73 -19.62 12.49 -4.38
C SER A 73 -20.87 13.12 -3.75
N LYS A 74 -21.65 12.31 -3.03
CA LYS A 74 -22.85 12.79 -2.32
C LYS A 74 -22.54 13.87 -1.29
N ILE A 75 -21.41 13.75 -0.57
CA ILE A 75 -20.94 14.80 0.35
C ILE A 75 -20.73 16.11 -0.40
N LYS A 76 -20.07 16.09 -1.56
CA LYS A 76 -19.83 17.30 -2.36
C LYS A 76 -21.13 17.94 -2.84
N GLU A 77 -22.06 17.14 -3.34
CA GLU A 77 -23.37 17.61 -3.80
C GLU A 77 -24.16 18.32 -2.67
N ILE A 78 -24.25 17.68 -1.50
CA ILE A 78 -24.97 18.25 -0.35
C ILE A 78 -24.25 19.49 0.21
N LEU A 79 -22.92 19.50 0.16
CA LEU A 79 -22.11 20.62 0.61
C LEU A 79 -22.31 21.85 -0.28
N GLU A 80 -22.29 21.69 -1.61
CA GLU A 80 -22.55 22.77 -2.55
C GLU A 80 -24.00 23.29 -2.44
N ASP A 81 -24.98 22.38 -2.28
CA ASP A 81 -26.38 22.75 -2.03
C ASP A 81 -26.56 23.55 -0.73
N LEU A 82 -25.89 23.15 0.36
CA LEU A 82 -25.93 23.89 1.63
C LEU A 82 -25.26 25.26 1.50
N LYS A 83 -24.10 25.36 0.83
CA LYS A 83 -23.42 26.64 0.57
C LYS A 83 -24.28 27.58 -0.28
N GLY A 84 -24.87 27.07 -1.35
CA GLY A 84 -25.79 27.84 -2.21
C GLY A 84 -27.01 28.34 -1.44
N TYR A 85 -27.59 27.50 -0.58
CA TYR A 85 -28.71 27.89 0.28
C TYR A 85 -28.34 28.99 1.27
N LEU A 86 -27.18 28.92 1.92
CA LEU A 86 -26.71 29.94 2.86
C LEU A 86 -26.50 31.29 2.18
N LYS A 87 -25.89 31.30 0.99
CA LYS A 87 -25.67 32.50 0.19
C LYS A 87 -26.99 33.17 -0.24
N ASN A 88 -27.97 32.37 -0.66
CA ASN A 88 -29.26 32.89 -1.13
C ASN A 88 -30.18 33.36 0.00
N SER A 89 -30.10 32.73 1.18
CA SER A 89 -30.96 33.03 2.32
C SER A 89 -30.40 34.10 3.27
N GLY A 90 -29.16 34.57 3.06
CA GLY A 90 -28.50 35.53 3.94
C GLY A 90 -28.17 34.98 5.34
N ASN A 91 -28.28 33.66 5.54
CA ASN A 91 -28.06 33.00 6.84
C ASN A 91 -26.60 32.54 7.04
N GLU A 92 -25.65 33.22 6.41
CA GLU A 92 -24.21 32.91 6.51
C GLU A 92 -23.65 33.00 7.94
N GLY A 93 -24.44 33.46 8.93
CA GLY A 93 -24.09 33.50 10.34
C GLY A 93 -24.36 32.20 11.12
N ASP A 94 -25.03 31.19 10.54
CA ASP A 94 -25.43 29.99 11.30
C ASP A 94 -24.21 29.13 11.71
N ALA A 95 -23.95 29.08 13.01
CA ALA A 95 -22.79 28.38 13.56
C ALA A 95 -22.85 26.85 13.37
N LYS A 96 -24.05 26.26 13.27
CA LYS A 96 -24.23 24.81 13.10
C LYS A 96 -23.94 24.40 11.66
N ALA A 97 -24.41 25.19 10.70
CA ALA A 97 -24.14 25.00 9.28
C ALA A 97 -22.64 25.16 8.97
N LYS A 98 -21.97 26.19 9.52
CA LYS A 98 -20.51 26.37 9.36
C LYS A 98 -19.71 25.17 9.86
N LYS A 99 -19.99 24.72 11.09
CA LYS A 99 -19.32 23.54 11.66
C LYS A 99 -19.54 22.29 10.81
N ALA A 100 -20.73 22.12 10.24
CA ALA A 100 -21.02 21.00 9.35
C ALA A 100 -20.24 21.09 8.03
N ILE A 101 -20.11 22.28 7.44
CA ILE A 101 -19.33 22.53 6.23
C ILE A 101 -17.84 22.25 6.50
N GLU A 102 -17.26 22.83 7.55
CA GLU A 102 -15.85 22.61 7.92
C GLU A 102 -15.53 21.12 8.16
N ALA A 103 -16.46 20.40 8.82
CA ALA A 103 -16.32 18.96 9.05
C ALA A 103 -16.38 18.16 7.74
N ALA A 104 -17.26 18.55 6.82
CA ALA A 104 -17.41 17.91 5.53
C ALA A 104 -16.20 18.18 4.61
N GLU A 105 -15.68 19.42 4.59
CA GLU A 105 -14.47 19.81 3.83
C GLU A 105 -13.25 19.03 4.29
N ARG A 106 -13.02 18.96 5.61
CA ARG A 106 -11.93 18.14 6.17
C ARG A 106 -12.05 16.66 5.81
N SER A 107 -13.28 16.17 5.62
CA SER A 107 -13.52 14.79 5.22
C SER A 107 -13.44 14.59 3.71
N SER A 108 -13.63 15.62 2.88
CA SER A 108 -13.73 15.49 1.43
C SER A 108 -12.38 15.60 0.72
N GLU A 109 -11.35 16.14 1.40
CA GLU A 109 -9.98 16.10 0.91
C GLU A 109 -9.50 14.65 0.77
N PRO A 110 -8.94 14.27 -0.39
CA PRO A 110 -8.28 12.98 -0.50
C PRO A 110 -7.11 12.98 0.50
N LYS A 111 -7.18 12.13 1.51
CA LYS A 111 -5.97 11.70 2.24
C LYS A 111 -5.12 10.97 1.22
N GLU A 112 -4.33 11.71 0.44
CA GLU A 112 -3.18 11.17 -0.24
C GLU A 112 -2.34 10.52 0.87
N ARG A 113 -2.45 9.19 0.99
CA ARG A 113 -1.36 8.41 1.55
C ARG A 113 -0.16 8.86 0.74
N LYS A 114 0.75 9.63 1.37
CA LYS A 114 2.11 9.85 0.89
C LYS A 114 2.69 8.46 0.59
N MET A 115 2.45 7.96 -0.62
CA MET A 115 3.26 6.94 -1.22
C MET A 115 4.57 7.66 -1.44
N MET A 116 5.52 7.37 -0.56
CA MET A 116 6.86 7.90 -0.54
C MET A 116 7.33 8.01 -2.00
N GLY A 117 7.50 9.24 -2.46
CA GLY A 117 8.03 9.50 -3.79
C GLY A 117 9.37 8.80 -3.86
N VAL A 118 9.42 7.69 -4.58
CA VAL A 118 10.65 7.21 -5.19
C VAL A 118 11.00 8.32 -6.16
N VAL A 119 11.78 9.27 -5.68
CA VAL A 119 12.47 10.22 -6.53
C VAL A 119 13.44 9.37 -7.33
N ILE A 120 12.99 8.94 -8.50
CA ILE A 120 13.88 8.55 -9.57
C ILE A 120 14.61 9.84 -9.93
N TYR A 121 15.68 10.15 -9.20
CA TYR A 121 16.69 11.07 -9.67
C TYR A 121 17.22 10.44 -10.94
N SER A 122 16.68 10.91 -12.06
CA SER A 122 17.23 10.74 -13.40
C SER A 122 18.69 11.15 -13.32
N VAL A 123 19.57 10.16 -13.14
CA VAL A 123 20.99 10.32 -13.38
C VAL A 123 21.09 10.68 -14.85
N SER A 124 21.21 11.99 -15.10
CA SER A 124 21.61 12.53 -16.38
C SER A 124 23.05 12.08 -16.61
N LEU A 125 23.21 10.89 -17.17
CA LEU A 125 24.43 10.49 -17.87
C LEU A 125 24.38 11.22 -19.22
N PRO A 126 25.25 12.22 -19.49
CA PRO A 126 25.48 12.66 -20.85
C PRO A 126 26.25 11.54 -21.57
N ILE A 127 25.50 10.71 -22.30
CA ILE A 127 26.07 9.85 -23.34
C ILE A 127 26.59 10.81 -24.42
N CYS A 128 27.89 11.07 -24.38
CA CYS A 128 28.61 11.69 -25.48
C CYS A 128 28.50 10.77 -26.70
N LEU A 129 27.56 11.08 -27.60
CA LEU A 129 27.69 10.75 -29.01
C LEU A 129 28.90 11.50 -29.57
N CYS A 130 30.07 10.86 -29.51
CA CYS A 130 31.15 11.14 -30.46
C CYS A 130 31.18 9.98 -31.46
N MET A 131 30.22 9.99 -32.39
CA MET A 131 30.47 9.41 -33.71
C MET A 131 31.51 10.29 -34.40
N TYR A 132 32.79 9.98 -34.19
CA TYR A 132 33.83 10.38 -35.11
C TYR A 132 34.31 9.15 -35.85
N VAL A 133 33.82 9.06 -37.08
CA VAL A 133 34.31 8.21 -38.15
C VAL A 133 35.79 8.53 -38.37
N HIS A 134 36.67 7.54 -38.19
CA HIS A 134 37.95 7.51 -38.89
C HIS A 134 38.23 6.08 -39.35
N VAL A 135 38.32 5.97 -40.67
CA VAL A 135 38.78 4.84 -41.45
C VAL A 135 40.29 4.69 -41.26
N ASP A 136 40.77 3.49 -40.95
CA ASP A 136 42.06 2.93 -41.41
C ASP A 136 42.10 1.45 -40.98
N LEU A 137 41.84 0.49 -41.87
CA LEU A 137 42.78 -0.14 -42.79
C LEU A 137 43.88 -0.98 -42.09
N GLY A 138 43.63 -2.29 -42.03
CA GLY A 138 44.67 -3.32 -42.19
C GLY A 138 45.46 -3.74 -40.96
N CYS A 139 45.18 -4.94 -40.45
CA CYS A 139 46.23 -5.96 -40.25
C CYS A 139 45.60 -7.34 -40.04
N LEU A 140 45.65 -8.17 -41.09
CA LEU A 140 45.74 -9.62 -40.93
C LEU A 140 46.99 -9.91 -40.09
N ILE A 141 46.87 -10.73 -39.03
CA ILE A 141 47.77 -11.86 -38.79
C ILE A 141 47.03 -12.91 -37.95
N SER A 142 47.13 -14.12 -38.47
CA SER A 142 46.61 -15.39 -38.00
C SER A 142 47.09 -15.86 -36.62
N ARG A 143 46.49 -16.99 -36.21
CA ARG A 143 47.06 -18.07 -35.37
C ARG A 143 47.05 -17.81 -33.86
N GLN A 144 46.83 -18.77 -32.96
CA GLN A 144 46.37 -20.16 -33.00
C GLN A 144 46.27 -20.58 -31.52
N ALA A 145 45.30 -21.44 -31.20
CA ALA A 145 45.35 -22.49 -30.17
C ALA A 145 46.00 -22.22 -28.79
N VAL A 146 45.31 -22.60 -27.72
CA VAL A 146 45.53 -23.83 -26.93
C VAL A 146 44.79 -23.68 -25.59
N HIS A 147 44.15 -24.77 -25.17
CA HIS A 147 43.43 -24.98 -23.92
C HIS A 147 44.39 -25.07 -22.70
N PRO A 148 44.02 -25.74 -21.58
CA PRO A 148 43.69 -25.13 -20.31
C PRO A 148 44.78 -25.37 -19.25
N CYS A 149 44.80 -24.58 -18.16
CA CYS A 149 45.50 -24.99 -16.94
C CYS A 149 44.65 -24.75 -15.69
N PRO A 150 44.26 -25.82 -14.97
CA PRO A 150 43.97 -25.78 -13.55
C PRO A 150 45.27 -25.89 -12.75
N ALA A 151 45.35 -25.19 -11.62
CA ALA A 151 46.42 -25.38 -10.64
C ALA A 151 45.84 -26.04 -9.38
N ILE A 152 46.46 -27.17 -9.03
CA ILE A 152 46.24 -28.01 -7.86
C ILE A 152 47.43 -27.82 -6.91
N ALA A 153 47.21 -28.10 -5.62
CA ALA A 153 48.15 -28.62 -4.60
C ALA A 153 48.86 -27.65 -3.65
N ASN A 154 48.51 -27.73 -2.36
CA ASN A 154 49.26 -28.49 -1.31
C ASN A 154 48.45 -28.41 0.00
N GLU A 155 47.82 -29.48 0.49
CA GLU A 155 48.34 -30.57 1.35
C GLU A 155 49.05 -30.12 2.65
N GLY A 156 48.57 -30.64 3.80
CA GLY A 156 49.37 -30.71 5.03
C GLY A 156 48.66 -30.90 6.39
N ARG A 157 48.00 -32.06 6.58
CA ARG A 157 47.94 -32.91 7.82
C ARG A 157 47.67 -32.29 9.21
N SER A 158 46.56 -32.68 9.86
CA SER A 158 46.41 -33.82 10.82
C SER A 158 46.33 -33.28 12.27
N ALA A 159 45.54 -33.78 13.22
CA ALA A 159 45.03 -35.12 13.44
C ALA A 159 43.82 -35.16 14.41
N SER A 160 43.11 -36.30 14.36
CA SER A 160 42.37 -37.02 15.43
C SER A 160 41.11 -36.39 16.07
N LEU A 161 39.90 -36.99 15.89
CA LEU A 161 39.36 -38.21 16.57
C LEU A 161 39.15 -37.97 18.09
N ALA A 162 38.01 -38.18 18.76
CA ALA A 162 36.78 -38.94 18.49
C ALA A 162 35.70 -38.57 19.59
N PRO A 163 34.63 -39.35 19.90
CA PRO A 163 33.24 -38.84 19.94
C PRO A 163 32.41 -39.27 21.20
N ILE A 164 31.08 -39.08 21.17
CA ILE A 164 29.96 -39.78 21.89
C ILE A 164 29.92 -39.75 23.44
N PHE A 165 28.80 -39.28 24.02
CA PHE A 165 27.99 -39.88 25.13
C PHE A 165 26.88 -38.86 25.52
N SER A 166 25.60 -39.13 25.25
CA SER A 166 24.63 -39.86 26.10
C SER A 166 24.08 -39.05 27.29
N SER A 167 22.73 -38.99 27.34
CA SER A 167 21.85 -39.02 28.52
C SER A 167 21.93 -37.90 29.58
N CYS A 168 20.85 -37.12 29.74
CA CYS A 168 19.90 -37.27 30.87
C CYS A 168 18.93 -36.08 31.00
N LEU A 169 17.65 -36.41 31.09
CA LEU A 169 16.56 -35.64 31.72
C LEU A 169 16.94 -35.23 33.16
N PRO A 170 16.20 -34.27 33.75
CA PRO A 170 15.39 -34.69 34.89
C PRO A 170 13.99 -34.05 34.95
N HIS A 171 13.05 -34.88 35.39
CA HIS A 171 11.74 -34.53 35.90
C HIS A 171 11.73 -34.89 37.39
N VAL A 172 11.66 -33.91 38.31
CA VAL A 172 11.34 -34.08 39.75
C VAL A 172 10.73 -32.73 40.21
N LEU A 173 9.41 -32.64 40.36
CA LEU A 173 8.65 -32.77 41.62
C LEU A 173 9.11 -31.81 42.73
N PHE A 174 8.31 -30.78 42.95
CA PHE A 174 8.00 -30.21 44.26
C PHE A 174 6.55 -29.72 44.26
#